data_AF-A0A453GUS0-F1
#
_entry.id   AF-A0A453GUS0-F1
#
_cell.length_a   1.000
_cell.length_b   1.000
_cell.length_c   1.000
_cell.angle_alpha   90.00
_cell.angle_beta   90.00
_cell.angle_gamma   90.00
#
_symmetry.space_group_name_H-M   'P 1'
#
loop_
_entity.id
_entity.type
_entity.pdbx_description
1 polymer ?
#
loop_
_entity_poly.entity_id
_entity_poly.type
_entity_poly.pdbx_seq_one_letter_code
_entity_poly.pdbx_strand_id
1 'polypeptide(L)'
;NVLFTATPIVEAGKVTRGLADAAKIIQMELDRMNDDYCRSALDYLELQPDLSALVRGAQTYRCPNLGITSWVNLPVHNADFGWGRPMFMGPGGVAFEGLAYVLPSAHNDGSLSIAISLQADHMKKFRQLIFVL
;
A
#
# COMPACT_ATOMS: atom_id res chain seq x y z
N ASN A 1 -6.57 12.88 -9.06
CA ASN A 1 -5.48 12.25 -8.27
C ASN A 1 -4.73 11.30 -9.16
N VAL A 2 -3.41 11.42 -9.21
CA VAL A 2 -2.50 10.47 -9.87
C VAL A 2 -1.84 9.65 -8.77
N LEU A 3 -1.63 8.35 -8.99
CA LEU A 3 -0.97 7.47 -8.04
C LEU A 3 0.40 7.08 -8.58
N PHE A 4 1.44 7.51 -7.87
CA PHE A 4 2.81 7.05 -8.09
C PHE A 4 3.15 5.96 -7.07
N THR A 5 4.02 5.04 -7.43
CA THR A 5 4.40 3.93 -6.55
C THR A 5 5.90 3.82 -6.43
N ALA A 6 6.42 4.06 -5.23
CA ALA A 6 7.77 3.70 -4.86
C ALA A 6 7.88 2.16 -4.76
N THR A 7 8.86 1.58 -5.45
CA THR A 7 9.02 0.12 -5.55
C THR A 7 10.45 -0.29 -5.19
N PRO A 8 10.78 -0.40 -3.89
CA PRO A 8 12.08 -0.97 -3.48
C PRO A 8 12.20 -2.41 -3.96
N ILE A 9 13.30 -2.72 -4.66
CA ILE A 9 13.66 -4.09 -5.05
C ILE A 9 14.84 -4.53 -4.18
N VAL A 10 14.55 -5.38 -3.19
CA VAL A 10 15.53 -5.83 -2.21
C VAL A 10 15.29 -7.30 -1.86
N GLU A 11 16.33 -7.98 -1.39
CA GLU A 11 16.20 -9.34 -0.85
C GLU A 11 15.36 -9.35 0.43
N ALA A 12 14.53 -10.38 0.60
CA ALA A 12 13.68 -10.53 1.78
C ALA A 12 14.46 -10.43 3.10
N GLY A 13 15.68 -10.97 3.15
CA GLY A 13 16.56 -10.91 4.32
C GLY A 13 16.93 -9.49 4.77
N LYS A 14 16.92 -8.50 3.86
CA LYS A 14 17.14 -7.09 4.22
C LYS A 14 15.90 -6.47 4.87
N VAL A 15 14.71 -6.89 4.47
CA VAL A 15 13.44 -6.45 5.06
C VAL A 15 13.24 -7.08 6.44
N THR A 16 13.55 -8.37 6.59
CA THR A 16 13.36 -9.10 7.86
C THR A 16 14.48 -8.87 8.88
N ARG A 17 15.51 -8.08 8.56
CA ARG A 17 16.63 -7.78 9.48
C ARG A 17 16.16 -6.94 10.68
N GLY A 18 15.16 -6.09 10.49
CA GLY A 18 14.58 -5.28 11.54
C GLY A 18 13.69 -4.17 10.98
N LEU A 19 12.76 -3.68 11.81
CA LEU A 19 11.78 -2.66 11.39
C LEU A 19 12.45 -1.36 10.93
N ALA A 20 13.49 -0.91 11.63
CA ALA A 20 14.22 0.31 11.27
C ALA A 20 14.92 0.20 9.90
N ASP A 21 15.50 -0.95 9.59
CA ASP A 21 16.15 -1.20 8.30
C ASP A 21 15.12 -1.23 7.16
N ALA A 22 14.00 -1.92 7.37
CA ALA A 22 12.89 -1.95 6.41
C ALA A 22 12.31 -0.55 6.17
N ALA A 23 12.06 0.21 7.24
CA ALA A 23 11.54 1.57 7.16
C ALA A 23 12.50 2.50 6.41
N LYS A 24 13.81 2.38 6.66
CA LYS A 24 14.83 3.15 5.94
C LYS A 24 14.82 2.87 4.45
N ILE A 25 14.71 1.60 4.04
CA ILE A 25 14.62 1.21 2.61
C ILE A 25 13.39 1.84 1.97
N ILE A 26 12.23 1.77 2.63
CA ILE A 26 10.99 2.38 2.13
C ILE A 26 11.12 3.89 2.02
N GLN A 27 11.64 4.56 3.05
CA GLN A 27 11.82 6.01 3.07
C GLN A 27 12.74 6.48 1.94
N MET A 28 13.86 5.78 1.73
CA MET A 28 14.80 6.12 0.65
C MET A 28 14.15 6.05 -0.74
N GLU A 29 13.25 5.09 -0.99
CA GLU A 29 12.53 5.02 -2.26
C GLU A 29 11.41 6.06 -2.36
N LEU A 30 10.74 6.40 -1.26
CA LEU A 30 9.75 7.48 -1.24
C LEU A 30 10.39 8.84 -1.51
N ASP A 31 11.56 9.12 -0.93
CA ASP A 31 12.30 10.38 -1.12
C ASP A 31 12.71 10.62 -2.57
N ARG A 32 12.83 9.55 -3.37
CA ARG A 32 13.12 9.64 -4.81
C ARG A 32 11.94 10.10 -5.64
N MET A 33 10.71 10.02 -5.12
CA MET A 33 9.48 10.36 -5.85
C MET A 33 9.23 11.88 -5.85
N ASN A 34 10.24 12.65 -6.24
CA ASN A 34 10.17 14.10 -6.37
C ASN A 34 9.52 14.53 -7.71
N ASP A 35 9.43 15.85 -7.96
CA ASP A 35 8.79 16.40 -9.17
C ASP A 35 9.46 15.87 -10.46
N ASP A 36 10.79 15.86 -10.50
CA ASP A 36 11.56 15.38 -11.66
C ASP A 36 11.30 13.90 -11.95
N TYR A 37 11.29 13.06 -10.91
CA TYR A 37 10.99 11.63 -11.06
C TYR A 37 9.55 11.41 -11.54
N CYS A 38 8.59 12.15 -10.98
CA CYS A 38 7.19 12.05 -11.40
C CYS A 38 7.00 12.48 -12.86
N ARG A 39 7.68 13.54 -13.32
CA ARG A 39 7.66 13.95 -14.73
C ARG A 39 8.31 12.91 -15.63
N SER A 40 9.48 12.41 -15.25
CA SER A 40 10.16 11.36 -15.99
C SER A 40 9.33 10.07 -16.11
N ALA A 41 8.55 9.73 -15.07
CA ALA A 41 7.62 8.61 -15.12
C ALA A 41 6.48 8.85 -16.13
N LEU A 42 5.98 10.08 -16.27
CA LEU A 42 5.00 10.42 -17.30
C LEU A 42 5.60 10.31 -18.71
N ASP A 43 6.81 10.84 -18.91
CA ASP A 43 7.54 10.73 -20.18
C ASP A 43 7.78 9.26 -20.55
N TYR A 44 8.13 8.43 -19.56
CA TYR A 44 8.30 6.99 -19.76
C TYR A 44 7.01 6.32 -20.23
N LEU A 45 5.86 6.66 -19.62
CA LEU A 45 4.56 6.11 -20.00
C LEU A 45 4.14 6.54 -21.41
N GLU A 46 4.37 7.80 -21.79
CA GLU A 46 4.07 8.32 -23.14
C GLU A 46 4.83 7.57 -24.24
N LEU A 47 6.03 7.07 -23.93
CA LEU A 47 6.86 6.32 -24.88
C LEU A 47 6.47 4.83 -25.01
N GLN A 48 5.54 4.32 -24.21
CA GLN A 48 5.18 2.91 -24.27
C GLN A 48 4.26 2.61 -25.46
N PRO A 49 4.53 1.55 -26.24
CA PRO A 49 3.68 1.17 -27.37
C PRO A 49 2.31 0.64 -26.92
N ASP A 50 2.22 0.13 -25.68
CA ASP A 50 0.99 -0.41 -25.08
C ASP A 50 1.03 -0.23 -23.56
N LEU A 51 0.21 0.68 -23.04
CA LEU A 51 0.05 0.92 -21.61
C LEU A 51 -0.65 -0.24 -20.88
N SER A 52 -1.42 -1.08 -21.58
CA SER A 52 -2.16 -2.19 -20.96
C SER A 52 -1.19 -3.25 -20.40
N ALA A 53 -0.03 -3.42 -21.03
CA ALA A 53 1.03 -4.30 -20.56
C ALA A 53 1.62 -3.89 -19.19
N LEU A 54 1.49 -2.61 -18.80
CA LEU A 54 1.96 -2.08 -17.52
C LEU A 54 0.90 -2.13 -16.41
N VAL A 55 -0.32 -2.58 -16.72
CA VAL A 55 -1.40 -2.70 -15.74
C VAL A 55 -0.99 -3.71 -14.67
N ARG A 56 -1.10 -3.27 -13.42
CA ARG A 56 -0.81 -4.10 -12.26
C ARG A 56 -1.98 -5.00 -11.94
N GLY A 57 -1.68 -6.26 -11.68
CA GLY A 57 -2.66 -7.28 -11.34
C GLY A 57 -2.12 -8.24 -10.29
N ALA A 58 -2.76 -9.40 -10.16
CA ALA A 58 -2.35 -10.44 -9.21
C ALA A 58 -0.85 -10.80 -9.35
N GLN A 59 -0.32 -10.81 -10.57
CA GLN A 59 1.09 -11.12 -10.87
C GLN A 59 2.07 -10.12 -10.25
N THR A 60 1.65 -8.88 -10.03
CA THR A 60 2.49 -7.82 -9.47
C THR A 60 2.68 -8.01 -7.97
N TYR A 61 1.60 -8.39 -7.28
CA TYR A 61 1.54 -8.38 -5.80
C TYR A 61 1.71 -9.74 -5.15
N ARG A 62 1.46 -10.84 -5.88
CA ARG A 62 1.59 -12.18 -5.31
C ARG A 62 2.98 -12.42 -4.72
N CYS A 63 3.05 -13.30 -3.72
CA CYS A 63 4.30 -13.74 -3.11
C CYS A 63 5.39 -14.02 -4.18
N PRO A 64 6.60 -13.46 -4.03
CA PRO A 64 7.16 -12.82 -2.82
C PRO A 64 6.94 -11.29 -2.71
N ASN A 65 6.16 -10.68 -3.60
CA ASN A 65 5.97 -9.23 -3.60
C ASN A 65 4.86 -8.78 -2.64
N LEU A 66 4.71 -7.47 -2.45
CA LEU A 66 3.64 -6.86 -1.65
C LEU A 66 3.33 -5.45 -2.18
N GLY A 67 2.05 -5.06 -2.16
CA GLY A 67 1.61 -3.69 -2.41
C GLY A 67 0.88 -3.12 -1.19
N ILE A 68 1.29 -1.94 -0.73
CA ILE A 68 0.68 -1.24 0.41
C ILE A 68 0.16 0.11 -0.06
N THR A 69 -1.11 0.40 0.21
CA THR A 69 -1.72 1.72 -0.07
C THR A 69 -2.22 2.34 1.23
N SER A 70 -1.77 3.57 1.53
CA SER A 70 -2.24 4.31 2.70
C SER A 70 -3.43 5.19 2.35
N TRP A 71 -4.53 5.05 3.09
CA TRP A 71 -5.70 5.94 3.05
C TRP A 71 -5.74 6.92 4.22
N VAL A 72 -4.68 6.94 5.05
CA VAL A 72 -4.64 7.74 6.29
C VAL A 72 -4.88 9.23 6.05
N ASN A 73 -4.35 9.77 4.95
CA ASN A 73 -4.51 11.17 4.59
C ASN A 73 -5.69 11.43 3.64
N LEU A 74 -6.52 10.42 3.36
CA LEU A 74 -7.72 10.57 2.53
C LEU A 74 -8.92 10.92 3.42
N PRO A 75 -9.84 11.79 2.96
CA PRO A 75 -11.04 12.18 3.71
C PRO A 75 -12.14 11.11 3.69
N VAL A 76 -11.78 9.85 3.97
CA VAL A 76 -12.66 8.68 3.79
C VAL A 76 -13.91 8.70 4.68
N HIS A 77 -13.86 9.41 5.81
CA HIS A 77 -14.98 9.54 6.74
C HIS A 77 -15.78 10.85 6.59
N ASN A 78 -15.54 11.64 5.54
CA ASN A 78 -16.23 12.92 5.34
C ASN A 78 -17.56 12.82 4.59
N ALA A 79 -17.93 11.62 4.11
CA ALA A 79 -19.16 11.40 3.36
C ALA A 79 -20.39 11.41 4.28
N ASP A 80 -20.88 12.59 4.63
CA ASP A 80 -22.12 12.80 5.38
C ASP A 80 -23.22 13.24 4.42
N PHE A 81 -24.26 12.40 4.30
CA PHE A 81 -25.41 12.64 3.42
C PHE A 81 -26.57 13.37 4.11
N GLY A 82 -26.37 13.84 5.36
CA GLY A 82 -27.41 14.49 6.18
C GLY A 82 -27.82 13.69 7.42
N TRP A 83 -27.19 12.52 7.66
CA TRP A 83 -27.51 11.61 8.77
C TRP A 83 -26.28 11.21 9.59
N GLY A 84 -25.17 11.93 9.44
CA GLY A 84 -23.92 11.68 10.14
C GLY A 84 -22.87 11.02 9.26
N ARG A 85 -21.64 11.03 9.78
CA ARG A 85 -20.46 10.46 9.13
C ARG A 85 -20.48 8.92 9.20
N PRO A 86 -19.82 8.23 8.25
CA PRO A 86 -19.68 6.78 8.31
C PRO A 86 -18.89 6.34 9.54
N MET A 87 -19.36 5.28 10.19
CA MET A 87 -18.66 4.62 11.30
C MET A 87 -17.44 3.82 10.84
N PHE A 88 -17.41 3.44 9.56
CA PHE A 88 -16.30 2.73 8.93
C PHE A 88 -16.29 3.01 7.42
N MET A 89 -15.09 3.18 6.85
CA MET A 89 -14.87 3.20 5.41
C MET A 89 -13.59 2.40 5.10
N GLY A 90 -13.69 1.48 4.15
CA GLY A 90 -12.59 0.60 3.76
C GLY A 90 -12.78 0.00 2.37
N PRO A 91 -11.83 -0.81 1.90
CA PRO A 91 -11.96 -1.50 0.62
C PRO A 91 -13.16 -2.47 0.65
N GLY A 92 -13.98 -2.50 -0.40
CA GLY A 92 -15.10 -3.44 -0.54
C GLY A 92 -14.68 -4.90 -0.73
N GLY A 93 -13.37 -5.13 -0.90
CA GLY A 93 -12.71 -6.42 -1.01
C GLY A 93 -11.25 -6.20 -1.42
N VAL A 94 -10.33 -7.06 -0.95
CA VAL A 94 -8.92 -7.00 -1.36
C VAL A 94 -8.71 -8.03 -2.47
N ALA A 95 -8.70 -7.56 -3.72
CA ALA A 95 -8.83 -8.41 -4.91
C ALA A 95 -7.66 -9.39 -5.14
N PHE A 96 -6.45 -9.04 -4.70
CA PHE A 96 -5.25 -9.82 -4.96
C PHE A 96 -4.53 -10.19 -3.66
N GLU A 97 -3.95 -11.39 -3.66
CA GLU A 97 -2.96 -11.79 -2.67
C GLU A 97 -1.76 -10.82 -2.72
N GLY A 98 -1.24 -10.46 -1.55
CA GLY A 98 -0.13 -9.52 -1.40
C GLY A 98 -0.53 -8.04 -1.44
N LEU A 99 -1.84 -7.70 -1.40
CA LEU A 99 -2.29 -6.32 -1.24
C LEU A 99 -2.68 -5.99 0.20
N ALA A 100 -2.30 -4.79 0.65
CA ALA A 100 -2.64 -4.23 1.95
C ALA A 100 -3.09 -2.77 1.87
N TYR A 101 -3.98 -2.38 2.78
CA TYR A 101 -4.46 -1.01 2.96
C TYR A 101 -4.27 -0.57 4.41
N VAL A 102 -3.75 0.64 4.61
CA VAL A 102 -3.69 1.29 5.92
C VAL A 102 -4.84 2.27 6.02
N LEU A 103 -5.73 2.06 6.99
CA LEU A 103 -6.98 2.80 7.15
C LEU A 103 -6.93 3.66 8.43
N PRO A 104 -7.36 4.93 8.37
CA PRO A 104 -7.53 5.75 9.58
C PRO A 104 -8.76 5.29 10.37
N SER A 105 -8.78 5.55 11.68
CA SER A 105 -9.99 5.40 12.50
C SER A 105 -11.04 6.45 12.18
N ALA A 106 -12.32 6.08 12.21
CA ALA A 106 -13.44 7.02 12.12
C ALA A 106 -13.59 7.90 13.36
N HIS A 107 -13.01 7.48 14.49
CA HIS A 107 -13.17 8.11 15.81
C HIS A 107 -12.09 9.14 16.14
N ASN A 108 -11.13 9.38 15.25
CA ASN A 108 -9.97 10.27 15.49
C ASN A 108 -9.18 9.93 16.77
N ASP A 109 -9.12 8.66 17.15
CA ASP A 109 -8.38 8.15 18.32
C ASP A 109 -6.88 7.88 18.03
N GLY A 110 -6.44 8.17 16.80
CA GLY A 110 -5.08 7.91 16.33
C GLY A 110 -4.80 6.44 15.96
N SER A 111 -5.78 5.54 16.11
CA SER A 111 -5.61 4.14 15.71
C SER A 111 -5.65 3.98 14.18
N LEU A 112 -4.93 2.96 13.72
CA LEU A 112 -4.87 2.56 12.33
C LEU A 112 -5.25 1.09 12.20
N SER A 113 -5.93 0.74 11.11
CA SER A 113 -6.23 -0.64 10.75
C SER A 113 -5.46 -1.06 9.50
N ILE A 114 -5.04 -2.32 9.44
CA ILE A 114 -4.44 -2.91 8.24
C ILE A 114 -5.40 -3.96 7.67
N ALA A 115 -5.93 -3.71 6.48
CA ALA A 115 -6.69 -4.69 5.71
C ALA A 115 -5.76 -5.32 4.66
N ILE A 116 -5.46 -6.62 4.81
CA ILE A 116 -4.46 -7.32 3.98
C ILE A 116 -4.98 -8.69 3.50
N SER A 117 -4.62 -9.05 2.26
CA SER A 117 -4.87 -10.39 1.69
C SER A 117 -3.55 -11.13 1.50
N LEU A 118 -3.45 -12.35 2.03
CA LEU A 118 -2.31 -13.26 1.90
C LEU A 118 -2.83 -14.67 1.64
N GLN A 119 -1.94 -15.57 1.21
CA GLN A 119 -2.26 -17.01 1.20
C GLN A 119 -2.69 -17.47 2.61
N ALA A 120 -3.65 -18.41 2.68
CA ALA A 120 -4.29 -18.80 3.93
C ALA A 120 -3.29 -19.23 5.02
N ASP A 121 -2.25 -19.98 4.66
CA ASP A 121 -1.23 -20.41 5.61
C ASP A 121 -0.28 -19.28 6.03
N HIS A 122 -0.03 -18.30 5.16
CA HIS A 122 0.71 -17.09 5.51
C HIS A 122 -0.09 -16.20 6.46
N MET A 123 -1.41 -16.07 6.23
CA MET A 123 -2.29 -15.28 7.07
C MET A 123 -2.35 -15.79 8.52
N LYS A 124 -2.31 -17.12 8.73
CA LYS A 124 -2.24 -17.71 10.08
C LYS A 124 -1.00 -17.24 10.84
N LYS A 125 0.16 -17.22 10.17
CA LYS A 125 1.43 -16.74 10.75
C LYS A 125 1.43 -15.23 10.94
N PHE A 126 0.95 -14.48 9.95
CA PHE A 126 0.90 -13.02 9.98
C PHE A 126 0.10 -12.48 11.18
N ARG A 127 -1.03 -13.12 11.52
CA ARG A 127 -1.85 -12.75 12.71
C ARG A 127 -1.07 -12.85 14.03
N GLN A 128 -0.08 -13.72 14.10
CA GLN A 128 0.77 -13.87 15.28
C GLN A 128 1.92 -12.85 15.26
N LEU A 129 2.47 -12.56 14.08
CA LEU A 129 3.65 -11.70 13.91
C LEU A 129 3.33 -10.21 13.99
N ILE A 130 2.16 -9.76 13.53
CA ILE A 130 1.86 -8.32 13.38
C ILE A 130 1.80 -7.53 14.70
N PHE A 131 1.68 -8.23 15.83
CA PHE A 131 1.67 -7.65 17.17
C PHE A 131 2.97 -7.87 17.95
N VAL A 132 3.95 -8.52 17.33
CA VAL A 132 5.28 -8.73 17.91
C VAL A 132 6.20 -7.65 17.37
N LEU A 133 6.59 -6.73 18.25
CA LEU A 133 7.57 -5.66 17.98
C LEU A 133 8.92 -6.01 18.59
#